data_AF-A0A3B8USH9-F1
#
_entry.id   AF-A0A3B8USH9-F1
#
_cell.length_a   1.000
_cell.length_b   1.000
_cell.length_c   1.000
_cell.angle_alpha   90.00
_cell.angle_beta   90.00
_cell.angle_gamma   90.00
#
_symmetry.space_group_name_H-M   'P 1'
#
loop_
_entity.id
_entity.type
_entity.pdbx_description
1 polymer ?
#
loop_
_entity_poly.entity_id
_entity_poly.type
_entity_poly.pdbx_seq_one_letter_code
_entity_poly.pdbx_strand_id
1 'polypeptide(L)'
;HIDDMDQLKQGIGLQAYGQKDPVVQYKMMGYDMFDEMTQAITEDTVRLLMHIQVEEKVEREQVAKVTGTNKDEGPSVKGPVKRTDKKIYPNDLCPCGSGKKYKNCCGRKA
;
A
#
# COMPACT_ATOMS: atom_id res chain seq x y z
N HIS A 1 -13.67 -29.77 16.83
CA HIS A 1 -13.34 -31.21 16.85
C HIS A 1 -13.17 -31.76 18.27
N ILE A 2 -12.22 -31.28 19.09
CA ILE A 2 -12.04 -31.83 20.47
C ILE A 2 -13.32 -31.66 21.31
N ASP A 3 -13.90 -30.47 21.31
CA ASP A 3 -15.15 -30.20 22.04
C ASP A 3 -16.32 -31.05 21.51
N ASP A 4 -16.39 -31.23 20.19
CA ASP A 4 -17.43 -32.05 19.55
C ASP A 4 -17.26 -33.53 19.90
N MET A 5 -16.02 -34.04 19.96
CA MET A 5 -15.73 -35.41 20.39
C MET A 5 -16.10 -35.62 21.86
N ASP A 6 -15.84 -34.65 22.73
CA ASP A 6 -16.23 -34.71 24.15
C ASP A 6 -17.76 -34.71 24.31
N GLN A 7 -18.49 -33.91 23.51
CA GLN A 7 -19.95 -33.94 23.46
C GLN A 7 -20.48 -35.27 22.94
N LEU A 8 -19.88 -35.81 21.86
CA LEU A 8 -20.28 -37.07 21.26
C LEU A 8 -20.07 -38.23 22.24
N LYS A 9 -18.96 -38.22 22.99
CA LYS A 9 -18.67 -39.19 24.05
C LYS A 9 -19.71 -39.15 25.18
N GLN A 10 -20.19 -37.97 25.57
CA GLN A 10 -21.24 -37.81 26.57
C GLN A 10 -22.62 -38.26 26.05
N GLY A 11 -22.91 -38.05 24.76
CA GLY A 11 -24.19 -38.39 24.13
C GLY A 11 -24.35 -39.87 23.73
N ILE A 12 -23.26 -40.56 23.42
CA ILE A 12 -23.32 -41.94 22.88
C ILE A 12 -23.86 -42.96 23.89
N GLY A 13 -23.77 -42.65 25.19
CA GLY A 13 -24.29 -43.49 26.27
C GLY A 13 -25.81 -43.70 26.19
N LEU A 14 -26.57 -42.71 25.69
CA LEU A 14 -28.01 -42.83 25.46
C LEU A 14 -28.32 -43.64 24.19
N GLN A 15 -27.40 -43.66 23.23
CA GLN A 15 -27.52 -44.42 21.97
C GLN A 15 -27.32 -45.93 22.14
N ALA A 16 -26.64 -46.35 23.22
CA ALA A 16 -26.46 -47.76 23.59
C ALA A 16 -27.80 -48.48 23.87
N TYR A 17 -28.88 -47.75 24.19
CA TYR A 17 -30.23 -48.31 24.30
C TYR A 17 -30.75 -48.91 22.98
N GLY A 18 -30.20 -48.51 21.84
CA GLY A 18 -30.58 -48.99 20.51
C GLY A 18 -29.91 -50.29 20.07
N GLN A 19 -29.32 -51.09 20.98
CA GLN A 19 -28.60 -52.34 20.68
C GLN A 19 -27.40 -52.19 19.73
N LYS A 20 -26.96 -50.97 19.45
CA LYS A 20 -25.73 -50.69 18.71
C LYS A 20 -24.59 -50.50 19.69
N ASP A 21 -23.42 -51.06 19.36
CA ASP A 21 -22.22 -50.91 20.20
C ASP A 21 -21.78 -49.43 20.23
N PRO A 22 -21.79 -48.76 21.41
CA PRO A 22 -21.46 -47.35 21.53
C PRO A 22 -20.00 -47.06 21.15
N VAL A 23 -19.09 -48.01 21.34
CA VAL A 23 -17.66 -47.82 21.03
C VAL A 23 -17.44 -47.80 19.51
N VAL A 24 -18.18 -48.64 18.78
CA VAL A 24 -18.11 -48.69 17.31
C VAL A 24 -18.69 -47.42 16.70
N GLN A 25 -19.85 -46.97 17.20
CA GLN A 25 -20.48 -45.71 16.78
C GLN A 25 -19.57 -44.51 17.01
N TYR A 26 -18.94 -44.41 18.19
CA TYR A 26 -18.00 -43.35 18.51
C TYR A 26 -16.84 -43.31 17.52
N LYS A 27 -16.27 -44.47 17.19
CA LYS A 27 -15.16 -44.57 16.23
C LYS A 27 -15.56 -44.17 14.82
N MET A 28 -16.74 -44.59 14.36
CA MET A 28 -17.23 -44.24 13.02
C MET A 28 -17.50 -42.73 12.92
N MET A 29 -18.32 -42.19 13.83
CA MET A 29 -18.64 -40.75 13.82
C MET A 29 -17.41 -39.87 14.07
N GLY A 30 -16.52 -40.30 14.97
CA GLY A 30 -15.27 -39.60 15.24
C GLY A 30 -14.34 -39.56 14.04
N TYR A 31 -14.28 -40.65 13.27
CA TYR A 31 -13.51 -40.71 12.03
C TYR A 31 -14.12 -39.81 10.95
N ASP A 32 -15.45 -39.84 10.75
CA ASP A 32 -16.12 -38.99 9.76
C ASP A 32 -15.89 -37.49 10.05
N MET A 33 -16.04 -37.07 11.30
CA MET A 33 -15.77 -35.68 11.72
C MET A 33 -14.29 -35.29 11.59
N PHE A 34 -13.37 -36.25 11.71
CA PHE A 34 -11.94 -36.02 11.53
C PHE A 34 -11.57 -35.85 10.05
N ASP A 35 -12.15 -36.65 9.17
CA ASP A 35 -11.97 -36.53 7.72
C ASP A 35 -12.52 -35.19 7.22
N GLU A 36 -13.71 -34.77 7.66
CA GLU A 36 -14.27 -33.44 7.33
C GLU A 36 -13.36 -32.30 7.81
N MET A 37 -12.88 -32.37 9.06
CA MET A 37 -11.96 -31.36 9.60
C MET A 37 -10.65 -31.31 8.79
N THR A 38 -10.12 -32.47 8.41
CA THR A 38 -8.86 -32.55 7.65
C THR A 38 -9.03 -31.93 6.27
N GLN A 39 -10.15 -32.20 5.60
CA GLN A 39 -10.48 -31.56 4.32
C GLN A 39 -10.59 -30.05 4.45
N ALA A 40 -11.29 -29.54 5.47
CA ALA A 40 -11.41 -28.10 5.71
C ALA A 40 -10.05 -27.43 5.93
N ILE A 41 -9.16 -28.04 6.72
CA ILE A 41 -7.79 -27.53 6.94
C ILE A 41 -7.01 -27.48 5.62
N THR A 42 -7.10 -28.53 4.79
CA THR A 42 -6.42 -28.52 3.49
C THR A 42 -6.95 -27.43 2.56
N GLU A 43 -8.26 -27.16 2.56
CA GLU A 43 -8.85 -26.10 1.76
C GLU A 43 -8.39 -24.72 2.27
N ASP A 44 -8.48 -24.48 3.58
CA ASP A 44 -8.12 -23.21 4.19
C ASP A 44 -6.64 -22.88 4.01
N THR A 45 -5.75 -23.86 4.14
CA THR A 45 -4.31 -23.66 3.91
C THR A 45 -4.02 -23.25 2.48
N VAL A 46 -4.62 -23.91 1.48
CA VAL A 46 -4.45 -23.55 0.07
C VAL A 46 -5.04 -22.17 -0.21
N ARG A 47 -6.23 -21.87 0.33
CA ARG A 47 -6.88 -20.57 0.19
C ARG A 47 -6.01 -19.45 0.76
N LEU A 48 -5.46 -19.64 1.96
CA LEU A 48 -4.58 -18.66 2.61
C LEU A 48 -3.31 -18.41 1.79
N LEU A 49 -2.68 -19.47 1.27
CA LEU A 49 -1.49 -19.35 0.41
C LEU A 49 -1.79 -18.58 -0.88
N MET A 50 -2.96 -18.78 -1.49
CA MET A 50 -3.34 -18.09 -2.73
C MET A 50 -3.78 -16.63 -2.53
N HIS A 51 -4.26 -16.27 -1.34
CA HIS A 51 -4.76 -14.92 -1.05
C HIS A 51 -3.79 -14.05 -0.25
N ILE A 52 -2.58 -14.55 0.04
CA ILE A 52 -1.57 -13.78 0.75
C ILE A 52 -1.03 -12.65 -0.14
N GLN A 53 -1.31 -11.40 0.22
CA GLN A 53 -0.67 -10.23 -0.38
C GLN A 53 0.49 -9.81 0.51
N VAL A 54 1.71 -9.99 0.02
CA VAL A 54 2.91 -9.50 0.70
C VAL A 54 3.07 -8.03 0.33
N GLU A 55 2.86 -7.12 1.29
CA GLU A 55 3.20 -5.71 1.11
C GLU A 55 4.72 -5.56 1.08
N GLU A 56 5.28 -5.54 -0.11
CA GLU A 56 6.68 -5.17 -0.30
C GLU A 56 6.80 -3.65 -0.12
N LYS A 57 7.45 -3.23 0.97
CA LYS A 57 7.80 -1.82 1.18
C LYS A 57 8.81 -1.44 0.10
N VAL A 58 8.34 -0.88 -1.01
CA VAL A 58 9.21 -0.35 -2.06
C VAL A 58 9.91 0.90 -1.52
N GLU A 59 11.03 0.69 -0.84
CA GLU A 59 11.99 1.77 -0.60
C GLU A 59 12.52 2.18 -1.97
N ARG A 60 12.23 3.42 -2.37
CA ARG A 60 12.68 3.98 -3.64
C ARG A 60 14.20 4.11 -3.59
N GLU A 61 14.91 3.10 -4.08
CA GLU A 61 16.32 3.24 -4.42
C GLU A 61 16.44 4.33 -5.48
N GLN A 62 17.21 5.38 -5.17
CA GLN A 62 17.44 6.48 -6.09
C GLN A 62 18.33 5.99 -7.25
N VAL A 63 17.73 5.46 -8.33
CA VAL A 63 18.45 4.92 -9.50
C VAL A 63 19.10 6.01 -10.37
N ALA A 64 19.10 7.27 -9.94
CA ALA A 64 19.77 8.34 -10.67
C ALA A 64 20.94 8.90 -9.86
N LYS A 65 22.08 8.20 -9.88
CA LYS A 65 23.35 8.90 -9.74
C LYS A 65 23.47 9.75 -11.00
N VAL A 66 23.21 11.06 -10.87
CA VAL A 66 23.27 12.03 -11.96
C VAL A 66 24.66 11.96 -12.60
N THR A 67 24.82 11.16 -13.65
CA THR A 67 25.97 11.22 -14.54
C THR A 67 25.74 12.46 -15.40
N GLY A 68 26.28 13.59 -14.92
CA GLY A 68 26.16 14.87 -15.59
C GLY A 68 26.66 14.78 -17.03
N THR A 69 25.78 14.99 -18.00
CA THR A 69 26.11 15.19 -19.41
C THR A 69 26.51 16.63 -19.67
N ASN A 70 27.54 17.13 -18.97
CA ASN A 70 28.28 18.33 -19.32
C ASN A 70 29.69 18.18 -18.77
N LYS A 71 30.54 17.46 -19.52
CA LYS A 71 31.98 17.44 -19.29
C LYS A 71 32.59 18.58 -20.10
N ASP A 72 32.35 19.81 -19.67
CA ASP A 72 33.09 20.98 -20.13
C ASP A 72 34.08 21.36 -19.03
N GLU A 73 35.36 21.19 -19.33
CA GLU A 73 36.47 21.57 -18.46
C GLU A 73 36.52 23.10 -18.32
N GLY A 74 36.13 23.63 -17.15
CA GLY A 74 36.33 25.04 -16.82
C GLY A 74 35.60 25.50 -15.54
N PRO A 75 36.22 26.35 -14.69
CA PRO A 75 35.65 26.75 -13.42
C PRO A 75 34.60 27.86 -13.64
N SER A 76 33.34 27.49 -13.80
CA SER A 76 32.26 28.47 -13.84
C SER A 76 30.93 27.85 -13.40
N VAL A 77 30.75 27.75 -12.09
CA VAL A 77 29.41 27.64 -11.47
C VAL A 77 28.71 28.99 -11.67
N LYS A 78 28.22 29.26 -12.87
CA LYS A 78 27.21 30.30 -13.11
C LYS A 78 25.86 29.65 -12.81
N GLY A 79 25.41 29.79 -11.56
CA GLY A 79 24.03 29.53 -11.21
C GLY A 79 23.07 30.34 -12.09
N PRO A 80 21.78 29.98 -12.15
CA PRO A 80 20.81 30.69 -12.97
C PRO A 80 20.84 32.18 -12.64
N VAL A 81 21.06 33.01 -13.66
CA VAL A 81 21.16 34.48 -13.53
C VAL A 81 19.83 34.99 -12.98
N LYS A 82 19.77 35.22 -11.67
CA LYS A 82 18.64 35.92 -11.04
C LYS A 82 18.67 37.36 -11.55
N ARG A 83 17.57 37.79 -12.18
CA ARG A 83 17.38 39.19 -12.60
C ARG A 83 17.64 40.11 -11.41
N THR A 84 18.61 41.01 -11.54
CA THR A 84 18.97 42.01 -10.55
C THR A 84 17.93 43.14 -10.47
N ASP A 85 17.21 43.37 -11.56
CA ASP A 85 16.25 44.46 -11.65
C ASP A 85 14.81 44.02 -11.33
N LYS A 86 14.12 44.81 -10.52
CA LYS A 86 12.71 44.58 -10.16
C LYS A 86 11.85 44.66 -11.43
N LYS A 87 11.09 43.61 -11.70
CA LYS A 87 10.11 43.60 -12.80
C LYS A 87 9.05 44.68 -12.53
N ILE A 88 9.01 45.72 -13.36
CA ILE A 88 8.06 46.81 -13.27
C ILE A 88 6.70 46.33 -13.79
N TYR A 89 5.66 46.43 -12.97
CA TYR A 89 4.30 46.07 -13.37
C TYR A 89 3.54 47.29 -13.93
N PRO A 90 2.50 47.10 -14.78
CA PRO A 90 1.80 48.20 -15.46
C PRO A 90 1.24 49.30 -14.54
N ASN A 91 0.92 48.99 -13.29
CA ASN A 91 0.38 49.95 -12.32
C ASN A 91 1.46 50.57 -11.40
N ASP A 92 2.71 50.11 -11.44
CA ASP A 92 3.81 50.65 -10.62
C ASP A 92 4.20 52.06 -11.07
N LEU A 93 4.84 52.82 -10.18
CA LEU A 93 5.41 54.13 -10.49
C LEU A 93 6.45 54.00 -11.61
N CYS A 94 6.35 54.85 -12.62
CA CYS A 94 7.23 54.79 -13.78
C CYS A 94 8.67 55.19 -13.39
N PRO A 95 9.71 54.41 -13.76
CA PRO A 95 11.10 54.67 -13.40
C PRO A 95 11.68 55.96 -14.02
N CYS A 96 10.98 56.58 -14.97
CA CYS A 96 11.39 57.85 -15.59
C CYS A 96 11.12 59.09 -14.71
N GLY A 97 10.72 58.90 -13.44
CA GLY A 97 10.51 59.99 -12.48
C GLY A 97 9.25 60.84 -12.71
N SER A 98 8.35 60.44 -13.62
CA SER A 98 7.19 61.24 -14.03
C SER A 98 6.01 61.25 -13.03
N GLY A 99 6.12 60.52 -11.92
CA GLY A 99 5.06 60.36 -10.90
C GLY A 99 3.80 59.63 -11.38
N LYS A 100 3.74 59.21 -12.64
CA LYS A 100 2.59 58.52 -13.26
C LYS A 100 2.79 56.99 -13.23
N LYS A 101 1.69 56.24 -13.24
CA LYS A 101 1.71 54.76 -13.39
C LYS A 101 2.39 54.38 -14.71
N TYR A 102 3.16 53.28 -14.73
CA TYR A 102 3.94 52.84 -15.89
C TYR A 102 3.11 52.75 -17.17
N LYS A 103 1.91 52.14 -17.13
CA LYS A 103 0.96 52.04 -18.26
C LYS A 103 0.49 53.40 -18.82
N ASN A 104 0.55 54.45 -18.01
CA ASN A 104 0.13 55.79 -18.39
C ASN A 104 1.33 56.70 -18.76
N CYS A 105 2.56 56.18 -18.74
CA CYS A 105 3.78 56.90 -19.06
C CYS A 105 4.63 56.12 -20.09
N CYS A 106 5.79 55.56 -19.71
CA CYS A 106 6.66 54.83 -20.63
C CYS A 106 6.02 53.57 -21.22
N GLY A 107 5.04 52.97 -20.54
CA GLY A 107 4.29 51.80 -21.01
C GLY A 107 3.05 52.14 -21.85
N ARG A 108 2.82 53.41 -22.23
CA ARG A 108 1.67 53.82 -23.05
C ARG A 108 1.90 53.67 -24.57
N LYS A 109 3.18 53.56 -24.98
CA LYS A 109 3.61 53.36 -26.38
C LYS A 109 4.42 52.08 -26.58
N ALA A 110 4.48 51.21 -25.57
CA ALA A 110 5.12 49.90 -25.62
C ALA A 110 4.07 48.83 -25.89
#